data_AF-A0A8S2JEJ6-F1
#
_entry.id   AF-A0A8S2JEJ6-F1
#
_cell.length_a   1.000
_cell.length_b   1.000
_cell.length_c   1.000
_cell.angle_alpha   90.00
_cell.angle_beta   90.00
_cell.angle_gamma   90.00
#
_symmetry.space_group_name_H-M   'P 1'
#
loop_
_entity.id
_entity.type
_entity.pdbx_description
1 polymer ?
#
loop_
_entity_poly.entity_id
_entity_poly.type
_entity_poly.pdbx_seq_one_letter_code
_entity_poly.pdbx_strand_id
1 'polypeptide(L)'
;MPHGLAVDSEENLWLTDVGVHQWATDVVAANDGSKIYVADGYCNARIVKFDSKGKFLKEYSMPEDEQPLLIPHSIVLIEALDRVCVADRENGRIVCFDDEINNDDGDDETNENNQSQVKAIIDHPLMRTVYAIHYDPIKLIYYEIINFTFNKYFSLNRSSLCS
;
A
#
# COMPACT_ATOMS: atom_id res chain seq x y z
N MET A 1 -9.73 6.68 15.83
CA MET A 1 -10.80 6.29 14.89
C MET A 1 -10.20 5.23 14.00
N PRO A 2 -10.73 4.01 13.97
CA PRO A 2 -10.17 2.96 13.11
C PRO A 2 -10.32 3.34 11.63
N HIS A 3 -9.28 3.11 10.83
CA HIS A 3 -9.22 3.57 9.43
C HIS A 3 -9.06 2.42 8.43
N GLY A 4 -8.27 1.40 8.78
CA GLY A 4 -8.09 0.16 8.02
C GLY A 4 -8.56 -1.07 8.79
N LEU A 5 -9.08 -2.04 8.06
CA LEU A 5 -9.52 -3.32 8.58
C LEU A 5 -9.29 -4.42 7.54
N ALA A 6 -8.61 -5.50 7.92
CA ALA A 6 -8.40 -6.67 7.08
C ALA A 6 -8.66 -7.96 7.85
N VAL A 7 -8.96 -9.02 7.10
CA VAL A 7 -9.09 -10.39 7.61
C VAL A 7 -8.20 -11.27 6.74
N ASP A 8 -7.37 -12.10 7.37
CA ASP A 8 -6.56 -13.09 6.65
C ASP A 8 -7.29 -14.43 6.49
N SER A 9 -6.65 -15.41 5.85
CA SER A 9 -7.27 -16.71 5.60
C SER A 9 -7.41 -17.58 6.86
N GLU A 10 -6.73 -17.21 7.95
CA GLU A 10 -6.82 -17.85 9.27
C GLU A 10 -7.91 -17.23 10.15
N GLU A 11 -8.72 -16.32 9.61
CA GLU A 11 -9.79 -15.58 10.30
C GLU A 11 -9.28 -14.61 11.38
N ASN A 12 -8.02 -14.18 11.33
CA ASN A 12 -7.53 -13.12 12.20
C ASN A 12 -8.01 -11.75 11.73
N LEU A 13 -8.37 -10.88 12.68
CA LEU A 13 -8.81 -9.50 12.41
C LEU A 13 -7.66 -8.51 12.63
N TRP A 14 -7.27 -7.81 11.57
CA TRP A 14 -6.24 -6.79 11.57
C TRP A 14 -6.88 -5.41 11.49
N LEU A 15 -6.52 -4.51 12.40
CA LEU A 15 -7.11 -3.16 12.50
C LEU A 15 -5.99 -2.13 12.64
N THR A 16 -6.11 -1.01 11.92
CA THR A 16 -5.34 0.21 12.23
C THR A 16 -6.23 1.22 12.94
N ASP A 17 -5.71 1.84 14.00
CA ASP A 17 -6.35 2.94 14.69
C ASP A 17 -5.50 4.20 14.58
N VAL A 18 -6.14 5.31 14.19
CA VAL A 18 -5.56 6.66 14.15
C VAL A 18 -5.54 7.23 15.58
N GLY A 19 -4.96 6.50 16.52
CA GLY A 19 -4.82 6.92 17.92
C GLY A 19 -3.90 8.15 18.07
N VAL A 20 -3.49 8.46 19.31
CA VAL A 20 -2.67 9.65 19.64
C VAL A 20 -1.27 9.63 18.97
N HIS A 21 -0.87 8.50 18.40
CA HIS A 21 0.30 8.33 17.57
C HIS A 21 0.05 7.15 16.63
N GLN A 22 -0.45 7.40 15.43
CA GLN A 22 0.09 6.85 14.19
C GLN A 22 -0.86 7.15 13.04
N TRP A 23 -0.25 7.54 11.94
CA TRP A 23 -0.88 8.11 10.78
C TRP A 23 -1.23 7.05 9.72
N ALA A 24 -1.48 5.83 10.21
CA ALA A 24 -1.86 4.69 9.40
C ALA A 24 -3.20 4.90 8.72
N THR A 25 -3.26 4.61 7.43
CA THR A 25 -4.44 4.77 6.57
C THR A 25 -5.08 3.43 6.28
N ASP A 26 -4.31 2.33 6.19
CA ASP A 26 -4.85 1.01 5.86
C ASP A 26 -3.91 -0.12 6.30
N VAL A 27 -4.42 -1.36 6.35
CA VAL A 27 -3.66 -2.57 6.68
C VAL A 27 -4.10 -3.75 5.82
N VAL A 28 -3.15 -4.60 5.46
CA VAL A 28 -3.38 -5.88 4.80
C VAL A 28 -2.45 -6.94 5.38
N ALA A 29 -2.94 -8.16 5.52
CA ALA A 29 -2.15 -9.31 5.95
C ALA A 29 -2.01 -10.30 4.80
N ALA A 30 -0.88 -11.02 4.77
CA ALA A 30 -0.71 -12.16 3.89
C ALA A 30 -1.72 -13.25 4.23
N ASN A 31 -2.12 -14.05 3.25
CA ASN A 31 -3.12 -15.10 3.42
C ASN A 31 -2.73 -16.08 4.52
N ASP A 32 -1.45 -16.43 4.61
CA ASP A 32 -0.89 -17.32 5.64
C ASP A 32 -0.71 -16.66 7.02
N GLY A 33 -1.11 -15.39 7.17
CA GLY A 33 -0.97 -14.62 8.41
C GLY A 33 0.48 -14.30 8.80
N SER A 34 1.47 -14.65 7.98
CA SER A 34 2.89 -14.57 8.38
C SER A 34 3.45 -13.14 8.34
N LYS A 35 2.89 -12.30 7.45
CA LYS A 35 3.30 -10.91 7.21
C LYS A 35 2.11 -9.96 7.28
N ILE A 36 2.38 -8.78 7.82
CA ILE A 36 1.40 -7.69 7.94
C ILE A 36 2.00 -6.44 7.32
N TYR A 37 1.22 -5.71 6.54
CA TYR A 37 1.62 -4.49 5.87
C TYR A 37 0.68 -3.36 6.25
N VAL A 38 1.26 -2.22 6.61
CA VAL A 38 0.53 -1.03 7.02
C VAL A 38 0.89 0.11 6.08
N ALA A 39 -0.13 0.73 5.48
CA ALA A 39 0.04 2.02 4.82
C ALA A 39 0.07 3.10 5.90
N ASP A 40 1.22 3.77 6.05
CA ASP A 40 1.48 4.82 7.04
C ASP A 40 1.48 6.17 6.32
N GLY A 41 0.27 6.57 5.90
CA GLY A 41 0.10 7.55 4.84
C GLY A 41 -0.05 9.00 5.27
N TYR A 42 -0.60 9.29 6.45
CA TYR A 42 -0.56 10.68 6.91
C TYR A 42 0.88 11.00 7.39
N CYS A 43 1.50 12.06 6.90
CA CYS A 43 2.80 12.57 7.36
C CYS A 43 4.06 11.69 7.19
N ASN A 44 3.97 10.36 7.20
CA ASN A 44 5.11 9.46 7.08
C ASN A 44 5.33 8.98 5.64
N ALA A 45 4.29 9.02 4.79
CA ALA A 45 4.37 8.73 3.36
C ALA A 45 5.12 7.42 3.03
N ARG A 46 4.81 6.34 3.74
CA ARG A 46 5.50 5.05 3.62
C ARG A 46 4.57 3.86 3.78
N ILE A 47 5.09 2.68 3.48
CA ILE A 47 4.50 1.38 3.85
C ILE A 47 5.45 0.70 4.83
N VAL A 48 4.92 0.01 5.83
CA VAL A 48 5.71 -0.73 6.81
C VAL A 48 5.27 -2.19 6.85
N LYS A 49 6.23 -3.12 6.80
CA LYS A 49 6.04 -4.58 6.91
C LYS A 49 6.44 -5.07 8.30
N PHE A 50 5.63 -5.94 8.86
CA PHE A 50 5.84 -6.62 10.14
C PHE A 50 5.70 -8.14 9.97
N ASP A 51 6.31 -8.90 10.87
CA ASP A 51 5.97 -10.32 11.04
C ASP A 51 4.65 -10.49 11.83
N SER A 52 4.14 -11.71 11.89
CA SER A 52 2.92 -12.08 12.64
C SER A 52 2.97 -11.77 14.14
N LYS A 53 4.15 -11.50 14.70
CA LYS A 53 4.36 -11.13 16.11
C LYS A 53 4.49 -9.60 16.29
N GLY A 54 4.38 -8.82 15.23
CA GLY A 54 4.50 -7.37 15.23
C GLY A 54 5.94 -6.86 15.24
N LYS A 55 6.95 -7.70 14.94
CA LYS A 55 8.33 -7.25 14.76
C LYS A 55 8.44 -6.49 13.43
N PHE A 56 9.00 -5.29 13.45
CA PHE A 56 9.31 -4.54 12.23
C PHE A 56 10.29 -5.31 11.35
N LEU A 57 9.98 -5.43 10.06
CA LEU A 57 10.82 -6.11 9.07
C LEU A 57 11.40 -5.14 8.04
N LYS A 58 10.55 -4.31 7.42
CA LYS A 58 10.95 -3.49 6.26
C LYS A 58 10.06 -2.25 6.09
N GLU A 59 10.63 -1.21 5.49
CA GLU A 59 9.93 0.00 5.05
C GLU A 59 10.00 0.15 3.53
N TYR A 60 8.92 0.63 2.92
CA TYR A 60 8.85 1.00 1.52
C TYR A 60 8.52 2.49 1.41
N SER A 61 9.45 3.20 0.77
CA SER A 61 9.36 4.62 0.45
C SER A 61 9.98 4.84 -0.92
N MET A 62 9.74 6.02 -1.50
CA MET A 62 10.28 6.41 -2.80
C MET A 62 11.33 7.52 -2.59
N PRO A 63 12.42 7.54 -3.39
CA PRO A 63 13.39 8.62 -3.39
C PRO A 63 12.74 9.99 -3.64
N GLU A 64 13.29 11.06 -3.06
CA GLU A 64 12.75 12.43 -3.24
C GLU A 64 12.78 12.89 -4.70
N ASP A 65 13.74 12.39 -5.49
CA ASP A 65 13.91 12.71 -6.91
C ASP A 65 12.98 11.91 -7.84
N GLU A 66 12.28 10.88 -7.34
CA GLU A 66 11.36 10.03 -8.11
C GLU A 66 9.88 10.27 -7.78
N GLN A 67 9.49 11.50 -7.42
CA GLN A 67 8.16 11.85 -6.92
C GLN A 67 7.76 10.94 -5.74
N PRO A 68 8.03 11.32 -4.49
CA PRO A 68 7.77 10.46 -3.35
C PRO A 68 6.27 10.15 -3.20
N LEU A 69 5.96 9.11 -2.44
CA LEU A 69 4.60 8.87 -1.96
C LEU A 69 4.11 10.13 -1.21
N LEU A 70 2.81 10.44 -1.30
CA LEU A 70 2.25 11.60 -0.62
C LEU A 70 1.22 11.20 0.43
N ILE A 71 0.18 10.47 0.04
CA ILE A 71 -0.76 9.86 0.98
C ILE A 71 -1.09 8.44 0.49
N PRO A 72 -0.23 7.45 0.76
CA PRO A 72 -0.59 6.05 0.57
C PRO A 72 -1.82 5.75 1.43
N HIS A 73 -2.97 5.48 0.82
CA HIS A 73 -4.26 5.49 1.53
C HIS A 73 -4.97 4.14 1.53
N SER A 74 -4.73 3.28 0.55
CA SER A 74 -5.25 1.91 0.55
C SER A 74 -4.19 0.97 0.02
N ILE A 75 -4.08 -0.20 0.61
CA ILE A 75 -2.99 -1.16 0.39
C ILE A 75 -3.53 -2.54 0.06
N VAL A 76 -2.84 -3.26 -0.83
CA VAL A 76 -3.20 -4.62 -1.22
C VAL A 76 -1.95 -5.45 -1.52
N LEU A 77 -2.04 -6.76 -1.27
CA LEU A 77 -1.02 -7.73 -1.66
C LEU A 77 -1.41 -8.44 -2.95
N ILE A 78 -0.42 -8.63 -3.82
CA ILE A 78 -0.50 -9.54 -4.96
C ILE A 78 0.51 -10.65 -4.70
N GLU A 79 0.15 -11.57 -3.80
CA GLU A 79 1.03 -12.64 -3.30
C GLU A 79 1.59 -13.51 -4.43
N ALA A 80 0.79 -13.80 -5.46
CA ALA A 80 1.24 -14.57 -6.62
C ALA A 80 2.39 -13.91 -7.41
N LEU A 81 2.66 -12.62 -7.17
CA LEU A 81 3.73 -11.86 -7.79
C LEU A 81 4.77 -11.35 -6.79
N ASP A 82 4.61 -11.64 -5.50
CA ASP A 82 5.47 -11.09 -4.46
C ASP A 82 5.49 -9.54 -4.55
N ARG A 83 4.29 -8.93 -4.45
CA ARG A 83 4.13 -7.47 -4.53
C ARG A 83 3.17 -6.89 -3.51
N VAL A 84 3.54 -5.71 -3.03
CA VAL A 84 2.67 -4.82 -2.27
C VAL A 84 2.36 -3.58 -3.10
N CYS A 85 1.08 -3.26 -3.24
CA CYS A 85 0.61 -2.11 -4.02
C CYS A 85 -0.17 -1.15 -3.15
N VAL A 86 -0.02 0.15 -3.41
CA VAL A 86 -0.68 1.21 -2.65
C VAL A 86 -1.30 2.26 -3.56
N ALA A 87 -2.48 2.75 -3.18
CA ALA A 87 -3.10 3.90 -3.80
C ALA A 87 -2.51 5.18 -3.18
N ASP A 88 -1.69 5.90 -3.95
CA ASP A 88 -1.08 7.17 -3.55
C ASP A 88 -2.05 8.32 -3.85
N ARG A 89 -2.97 8.57 -2.90
CA ARG A 89 -4.22 9.30 -3.10
C ARG A 89 -4.02 10.69 -3.70
N GLU A 90 -3.07 11.45 -3.15
CA GLU A 90 -2.86 12.85 -3.54
C GLU A 90 -2.00 12.97 -4.81
N ASN A 91 -1.27 11.92 -5.19
CA ASN A 91 -0.60 11.85 -6.49
C ASN A 91 -1.51 11.21 -7.57
N GLY A 92 -2.64 10.59 -7.21
CA GLY A 92 -3.62 10.06 -8.15
C GLY A 92 -3.12 8.85 -8.96
N ARG A 93 -2.28 8.01 -8.34
CA ARG A 93 -1.61 6.86 -8.98
C ARG A 93 -1.60 5.63 -8.07
N ILE A 94 -1.28 4.47 -8.65
CA ILE A 94 -0.98 3.25 -7.89
C ILE A 94 0.50 2.93 -8.04
N VAL A 95 1.15 2.67 -6.91
CA VAL A 95 2.58 2.31 -6.83
C VAL A 95 2.69 0.90 -6.27
N CYS A 96 3.41 0.03 -6.96
CA CYS A 96 3.68 -1.34 -6.51
C CYS A 96 5.17 -1.54 -6.28
N PHE A 97 5.53 -2.13 -5.15
CA PHE A 97 6.88 -2.54 -4.80
C PHE A 97 7.01 -4.06 -4.90
N ASP A 98 8.17 -4.54 -5.36
CA ASP A 98 8.51 -5.96 -5.24
C ASP A 98 8.82 -6.27 -3.75
N ASP A 99 8.28 -7.38 -3.27
CA ASP A 99 8.48 -7.86 -1.91
C ASP A 99 8.34 -9.37 -1.79
N GLU A 100 9.21 -10.02 -1.04
CA GLU A 100 9.12 -11.45 -0.78
C GLU A 100 8.05 -11.72 0.28
N ILE A 101 6.82 -12.00 -0.17
CA ILE A 101 5.67 -12.20 0.73
C ILE A 101 5.62 -13.66 1.18
N ASN A 102 5.81 -14.59 0.24
CA ASN A 102 5.66 -16.02 0.49
C ASN A 102 6.93 -16.70 1.04
N ASN A 103 8.05 -15.97 1.15
CA ASN A 103 9.28 -16.54 1.67
C ASN A 103 9.32 -16.38 3.20
N ASP A 104 9.61 -17.48 3.90
CA ASP A 104 10.00 -17.43 5.29
C ASP A 104 11.35 -16.72 5.38
N ASP A 105 11.31 -15.46 5.86
CA ASP A 105 12.50 -14.69 6.25
C ASP A 105 13.27 -15.46 7.33
N GLY A 106 14.09 -16.43 6.92
CA GLY A 106 14.96 -17.18 7.79
C GLY A 106 16.11 -16.29 8.21
N ASP A 107 15.93 -15.54 9.31
CA ASP A 107 16.96 -14.82 10.09
C ASP A 107 18.18 -14.31 9.30
N ASP A 108 18.00 -13.73 8.10
CA ASP A 108 19.12 -13.17 7.34
C ASP A 108 19.27 -11.70 7.69
N GLU A 109 20.29 -11.44 8.51
CA GLU A 109 20.69 -10.13 8.96
C GLU A 109 20.96 -9.21 7.77
N THR A 110 20.22 -8.10 7.72
CA THR A 110 20.65 -6.81 7.14
C THR A 110 21.26 -6.88 5.74
N ASN A 111 20.44 -7.01 4.70
CA ASN A 111 20.80 -6.43 3.41
C ASN A 111 20.41 -4.94 3.40
N GLU A 112 21.32 -4.10 3.93
CA GLU A 112 21.22 -2.62 3.96
C GLU A 112 21.14 -1.95 2.57
N ASN A 113 21.05 -2.74 1.50
CA ASN A 113 20.95 -2.26 0.11
C ASN A 113 19.63 -2.64 -0.59
N ASN A 114 18.64 -3.21 0.13
CA ASN A 114 17.33 -3.50 -0.44
C ASN A 114 16.46 -2.23 -0.50
N GLN A 115 16.91 -1.25 -1.28
CA GLN A 115 16.09 -0.10 -1.66
C GLN A 115 14.81 -0.64 -2.31
N SER A 116 13.66 -0.24 -1.78
CA SER A 116 12.35 -0.72 -2.24
C SER A 116 12.17 -0.39 -3.72
N GLN A 117 12.32 -1.40 -4.58
CA GLN A 117 12.26 -1.21 -6.02
C GLN A 117 10.81 -1.06 -6.46
N VAL A 118 10.48 0.12 -7.00
CA VAL A 118 9.18 0.38 -7.60
C VAL A 118 9.08 -0.41 -8.89
N LYS A 119 8.11 -1.33 -8.95
CA LYS A 119 7.93 -2.23 -10.10
C LYS A 119 6.94 -1.71 -11.11
N ALA A 120 5.92 -1.01 -10.63
CA ALA A 120 4.90 -0.43 -11.47
C ALA A 120 4.41 0.86 -10.86
N ILE A 121 4.28 1.87 -11.71
CA ILE A 121 3.51 3.08 -11.46
C ILE A 121 2.39 3.08 -12.49
N ILE A 122 1.16 3.12 -12.00
CA ILE A 122 -0.04 3.18 -12.83
C ILE A 122 -0.65 4.57 -12.64
N ASP A 123 -0.35 5.45 -13.59
CA ASP A 123 -0.82 6.83 -13.60
C ASP A 123 -2.12 6.96 -14.40
N HIS A 124 -3.09 7.68 -13.85
CA HIS A 124 -4.30 7.99 -14.59
C HIS A 124 -4.17 9.37 -15.31
N PRO A 125 -4.15 9.43 -16.66
CA PRO A 125 -3.79 10.63 -17.43
C PRO A 125 -4.75 11.82 -17.28
N LEU A 126 -5.92 11.64 -16.67
CA LEU A 126 -6.94 12.70 -16.47
C LEU A 126 -7.40 12.89 -15.01
N MET A 127 -6.70 12.33 -14.00
CA MET A 127 -7.18 12.30 -12.61
C MET A 127 -8.65 11.87 -12.47
N ARG A 128 -9.12 10.93 -13.31
CA ARG A 128 -10.47 10.36 -13.17
C ARG A 128 -10.39 9.20 -12.19
N THR A 129 -11.54 8.89 -11.60
CA THR A 129 -11.68 7.81 -10.65
C THR A 129 -11.35 6.47 -11.31
N VAL A 130 -10.25 5.84 -10.89
CA VAL A 130 -9.99 4.41 -11.14
C VAL A 130 -10.88 3.63 -10.17
N TYR A 131 -11.72 2.73 -10.69
CA TYR A 131 -12.65 1.95 -9.87
C TYR A 131 -12.11 0.56 -9.52
N ALA A 132 -11.32 -0.03 -10.42
CA ALA A 132 -10.66 -1.31 -10.20
C ALA A 132 -9.47 -1.46 -11.15
N ILE A 133 -8.42 -2.13 -10.66
CA ILE A 133 -7.33 -2.66 -11.47
C ILE A 133 -7.47 -4.19 -11.46
N HIS A 134 -7.58 -4.78 -12.64
CA HIS A 134 -7.51 -6.22 -12.82
C HIS A 134 -6.13 -6.57 -13.39
N TYR A 135 -5.38 -7.43 -12.69
CA TYR A 135 -4.13 -7.96 -13.20
C TYR A 135 -4.34 -9.31 -13.88
N ASP A 136 -3.82 -9.47 -15.10
CA ASP A 136 -3.78 -10.75 -15.81
C ASP A 136 -2.39 -11.39 -15.63
N PRO A 137 -2.28 -12.50 -14.86
CA PRO A 137 -1.01 -13.14 -14.57
C PRO A 137 -0.39 -13.86 -15.77
N ILE A 138 -1.19 -14.20 -16.78
CA ILE A 138 -0.69 -14.86 -17.99
C ILE A 138 -0.05 -13.83 -18.92
N LYS A 139 -0.67 -12.64 -19.02
CA LYS A 139 -0.18 -11.56 -19.89
C LYS A 139 0.79 -10.62 -19.21
N LEU A 140 0.91 -10.66 -17.89
CA LEU A 140 1.69 -9.73 -17.08
C LEU A 140 1.30 -8.26 -17.29
N ILE A 141 0.00 -7.99 -17.52
CA ILE A 141 -0.54 -6.67 -17.83
C ILE A 141 -1.62 -6.29 -16.81
N TYR A 142 -1.66 -5.02 -16.44
CA TYR A 142 -2.72 -4.42 -15.64
C TYR A 142 -3.80 -3.82 -16.54
N TYR A 143 -5.07 -4.13 -16.24
CA TYR A 143 -6.25 -3.59 -16.89
C TYR A 143 -6.96 -2.63 -15.95
N GLU A 144 -7.28 -1.44 -16.42
CA GLU A 144 -8.13 -0.50 -15.69
C GLU A 144 -9.59 -0.69 -16.08
N ILE A 145 -10.47 -0.79 -15.08
CA ILE A 145 -11.92 -0.71 -15.31
C ILE A 145 -12.36 0.73 -15.03
N ILE A 146 -12.66 1.46 -16.11
CA ILE A 146 -13.14 2.84 -16.07
C ILE A 146 -14.65 2.84 -16.29
N ASN A 147 -15.45 2.88 -15.21
CA ASN A 147 -16.78 3.54 -15.14
C ASN A 147 -17.60 3.11 -13.90
N PHE A 148 -17.98 4.09 -13.08
CA PHE A 148 -19.35 4.24 -12.57
C PHE A 148 -19.69 5.73 -12.59
N THR A 149 -20.51 6.16 -13.55
CA THR A 149 -20.97 7.54 -13.61
C THR A 149 -21.75 7.88 -12.33
N PHE A 150 -21.15 8.65 -11.42
CA PHE A 150 -21.87 9.37 -10.37
C PHE A 150 -21.60 10.86 -10.53
N ASN A 151 -22.64 11.58 -10.98
CA ASN A 151 -22.68 13.03 -10.94
C ASN A 151 -22.67 13.52 -9.48
N LYS A 152 -21.52 14.01 -8.97
CA LYS A 152 -21.42 15.29 -8.24
C LYS A 152 -20.02 15.54 -7.67
N TYR A 153 -19.60 16.79 -7.84
CA TYR A 153 -18.40 17.46 -7.34
C TYR A 153 -18.16 17.32 -5.84
N PHE A 154 -16.91 17.07 -5.46
CA PHE A 154 -16.31 17.62 -4.22
C PHE A 154 -14.85 18.00 -4.49
N SER A 155 -14.52 19.27 -4.26
CA SER A 155 -13.16 19.78 -4.10
C SER A 155 -12.80 19.61 -2.62
N LEU A 156 -11.86 18.73 -2.30
CA LEU A 156 -11.28 18.66 -0.96
C LEU A 156 -10.17 19.70 -0.87
N ASN A 157 -10.32 20.65 0.07
CA ASN A 157 -9.28 21.62 0.39
C ASN A 157 -8.05 20.88 0.96
N ARG A 158 -6.85 21.28 0.50
CA ARG A 158 -5.58 20.88 1.09
C ARG A 158 -5.51 21.39 2.53
N SER A 159 -5.79 20.53 3.50
CA SER A 159 -5.37 20.73 4.88
C SER A 159 -4.05 19.98 5.09
N SER A 160 -2.99 20.71 5.43
CA SER A 160 -1.73 20.13 5.91
C SER A 160 -2.03 19.37 7.21
N LEU A 161 -2.02 18.04 7.14
CA LEU A 161 -2.26 17.16 8.29
C LEU A 161 -1.02 16.98 9.18
N CYS A 162 0.08 17.67 8.84
CA CYS A 162 1.37 17.52 9.48
C CYS A 162 1.88 18.91 9.87
N SER A 163 2.03 19.13 11.16
CA SER A 163 2.60 20.32 11.79
C SER A 163 3.57 19.89 12.88
#